data_AF-A0A554LKW0-F1
#
_entry.id   AF-A0A554LKW0-F1
#
_cell.length_a   1.000
_cell.length_b   1.000
_cell.length_c   1.000
_cell.angle_alpha   90.00
_cell.angle_beta   90.00
_cell.angle_gamma   90.00
#
_symmetry.space_group_name_H-M   'P 1'
#
loop_
_entity.id
_entity.type
_entity.pdbx_description
1 polymer ?
#
loop_
_entity_poly.entity_id
_entity_poly.type
_entity_poly.pdbx_seq_one_letter_code
_entity_poly.pdbx_strand_id
1 'polypeptide(L)'
;MLSFGSDKKSKSSFGIPIAGCAIIGIIILFLSALGLIFGGLGGEGPEISGEIKCENIPEPQLIILTKASQKWQVKVELLAAIGQKESSFITGDINRNWNTEVNQQGSEDHKGPFQFADTTWQSQIDTAHKPPHSSLLDAGGDSYEQDSTGAPDGDENIFSPWDSAYGAAFMFAMNDVDGNITPDTTVGLKKIKDAVSKFRKGAGWDEGGKDDPVVVKYVDDVLQLYSQYKCTYGDYGDGDFTNPAYTDCQNKIINRAVFYYNDSQRNSSKYEYNQNKRTQHQPNNNPKYFDCSSLVSKIYQEAALFRNQYATTGSIRDNPSNYKLKKNSFDDRLAGDIIVHYSSRSNTGRHTGIYVGKNKYIHIPGTGRKISLSRIPAENAIIGFYRSEKCPASKPQPTSSTTNFSGRTVVIDPGHGTASNKRANEDIPNWQVSLKLQSALQNKGFKVYLTHAGPIKREKLGNNEVEDNITRAKRANAKNPLLTISIHGDQPNGVALIYYPYDPINNIAKSSKMAAETVWSNYKNIPPISESKKKGAKSEDSFDNPTTQENKKEHGRAVLTKSLYIDHPIITIEMINLDTQGINWISQEQNQQKIAQAIANGIEQYYQNNVK
;
A
#
# COMPACT_ATOMS: atom_id res chain seq x y z
N MET A 1 71.06 -53.41 16.95
CA MET A 1 71.44 -54.71 16.34
C MET A 1 71.17 -54.63 14.85
N LEU A 2 72.23 -54.83 14.04
CA LEU A 2 72.30 -55.12 12.58
C LEU A 2 71.72 -54.03 11.63
N SER A 3 72.51 -53.17 10.94
CA SER A 3 73.47 -53.35 9.79
C SER A 3 72.77 -53.76 8.48
N PHE A 4 73.04 -53.30 7.24
CA PHE A 4 74.15 -52.63 6.52
C PHE A 4 73.52 -51.83 5.33
N GLY A 5 74.12 -50.72 4.86
CA GLY A 5 74.84 -50.64 3.56
C GLY A 5 73.93 -50.24 2.37
N SER A 6 74.31 -49.50 1.32
CA SER A 6 75.59 -48.96 0.86
C SER A 6 75.34 -47.86 -0.18
N ASP A 7 76.25 -46.89 -0.25
CA ASP A 7 76.44 -45.92 -1.33
C ASP A 7 76.59 -46.53 -2.73
N LYS A 8 76.24 -45.74 -3.77
CA LYS A 8 77.08 -45.56 -4.97
C LYS A 8 76.76 -44.28 -5.75
N LYS A 9 77.75 -43.39 -5.77
CA LYS A 9 77.93 -42.25 -6.70
C LYS A 9 78.28 -42.76 -8.11
N SER A 10 77.78 -42.12 -9.17
CA SER A 10 78.62 -41.76 -10.33
C SER A 10 78.03 -40.68 -11.24
N LYS A 11 78.79 -39.58 -11.35
CA LYS A 11 79.23 -38.86 -12.57
C LYS A 11 78.21 -38.15 -13.47
N SER A 12 78.19 -36.83 -13.25
CA SER A 12 78.27 -35.72 -14.22
C SER A 12 78.53 -36.04 -15.70
N SER A 13 77.80 -35.35 -16.59
CA SER A 13 78.36 -34.42 -17.60
C SER A 13 77.28 -33.89 -18.56
N PHE A 14 77.27 -32.56 -18.79
CA PHE A 14 76.86 -31.81 -20.01
C PHE A 14 75.45 -32.09 -20.61
N GLY A 15 74.56 -31.15 -20.92
CA GLY A 15 74.52 -29.68 -20.95
C GLY A 15 73.37 -29.22 -21.87
N ILE A 16 72.83 -28.01 -21.63
CA ILE A 16 72.05 -27.13 -22.55
C ILE A 16 70.57 -27.53 -22.83
N PRO A 17 69.59 -26.59 -22.97
CA PRO A 17 69.26 -25.43 -22.15
C PRO A 17 67.76 -25.42 -21.71
N ILE A 18 67.44 -24.44 -20.87
CA ILE A 18 66.11 -24.05 -20.43
C ILE A 18 65.21 -23.66 -21.61
N ALA A 19 64.10 -24.39 -21.83
CA ALA A 19 62.92 -23.93 -22.57
C ALA A 19 61.69 -24.80 -22.24
N GLY A 20 61.35 -24.93 -20.95
CA GLY A 20 60.31 -25.87 -20.49
C GLY A 20 59.28 -25.31 -19.51
N CYS A 21 59.26 -23.99 -19.26
CA CYS A 21 58.29 -23.39 -18.32
C CYS A 21 57.36 -22.34 -18.96
N ALA A 22 57.57 -21.96 -20.22
CA ALA A 22 56.67 -21.01 -20.89
C ALA A 22 55.45 -21.68 -21.53
N ILE A 23 55.52 -22.97 -21.90
CA ILE A 23 54.41 -23.64 -22.63
C ILE A 23 53.33 -24.14 -21.67
N ILE A 24 53.67 -24.56 -20.45
CA ILE A 24 52.66 -24.92 -19.43
C ILE A 24 51.99 -23.66 -18.86
N GLY A 25 52.74 -22.56 -18.71
CA GLY A 25 52.17 -21.26 -18.32
C GLY A 25 51.21 -20.69 -19.35
N ILE A 26 51.51 -20.81 -20.66
CA ILE A 26 50.62 -20.33 -21.72
C ILE A 26 49.40 -21.24 -21.90
N ILE A 27 49.49 -22.56 -21.69
CA ILE A 27 48.32 -23.45 -21.74
C ILE A 27 47.38 -23.21 -20.55
N ILE A 28 47.91 -22.91 -19.35
CA ILE A 28 47.08 -22.55 -18.20
C ILE A 28 46.45 -21.16 -18.40
N LEU A 29 47.18 -20.20 -18.99
CA LEU A 29 46.63 -18.88 -19.36
C LEU A 29 45.60 -18.94 -20.50
N PHE A 30 45.77 -19.82 -21.49
CA PHE A 30 44.81 -20.02 -22.57
C PHE A 30 43.57 -20.80 -22.11
N LEU A 31 43.70 -21.76 -21.19
CA LEU A 31 42.55 -22.45 -20.61
C LEU A 31 41.76 -21.53 -19.67
N SER A 32 42.41 -20.59 -18.95
CA SER A 32 41.69 -19.54 -18.22
C SER A 32 41.01 -18.51 -19.13
N ALA A 33 41.58 -18.24 -20.32
CA ALA A 33 40.97 -17.33 -21.30
C ALA A 33 39.84 -17.99 -22.11
N LEU A 34 39.89 -19.31 -22.35
CA LEU A 34 38.82 -20.05 -23.02
C LEU A 34 37.61 -20.33 -22.11
N GLY A 35 37.83 -20.47 -20.79
CA GLY A 35 36.75 -20.50 -19.79
C GLY A 35 35.92 -19.21 -19.74
N LEU A 36 36.46 -18.09 -20.24
CA LEU A 36 35.76 -16.80 -20.37
C LEU A 36 35.04 -16.62 -21.72
N ILE A 37 35.28 -17.49 -22.72
CA ILE A 37 34.72 -17.32 -24.07
C ILE A 37 33.68 -18.41 -24.41
N PHE A 38 33.67 -19.55 -23.71
CA PHE A 38 32.66 -20.62 -23.89
C PHE A 38 31.81 -20.92 -22.64
N GLY A 39 31.74 -19.99 -21.70
CA GLY A 39 30.85 -20.04 -20.53
C GLY A 39 29.49 -19.38 -20.76
N GLY A 40 28.73 -19.79 -21.78
CA GLY A 40 27.26 -19.73 -21.75
C GLY A 40 26.81 -21.14 -21.39
N LEU A 41 26.08 -21.42 -20.32
CA LEU A 41 24.78 -20.88 -19.95
C LEU A 41 24.60 -21.08 -18.43
N GLY A 42 24.39 -20.01 -17.66
CA GLY A 42 24.15 -20.09 -16.21
C GLY A 42 25.02 -19.14 -15.38
N GLY A 43 25.18 -17.89 -15.80
CA GLY A 43 25.91 -16.89 -15.01
C GLY A 43 25.06 -16.43 -13.84
N GLU A 44 25.37 -16.91 -12.63
CA GLU A 44 24.86 -16.32 -11.39
C GLU A 44 25.08 -14.80 -11.44
N GLY A 45 24.00 -14.03 -11.25
CA GLY A 45 24.11 -12.56 -11.19
C GLY A 45 25.14 -12.14 -10.13
N PRO A 46 25.69 -10.91 -10.21
CA PRO A 46 26.72 -10.46 -9.27
C PRO A 46 26.26 -10.69 -7.82
N GLU A 47 27.04 -11.45 -7.05
CA GLU A 47 26.77 -11.66 -5.62
C GLU A 47 26.74 -10.30 -4.92
N ILE A 48 25.56 -9.91 -4.44
CA ILE A 48 25.42 -8.72 -3.62
C ILE A 48 25.76 -9.13 -2.18
N SER A 49 26.96 -8.75 -1.72
CA SER A 49 27.37 -8.92 -0.33
C SER A 49 27.09 -7.65 0.47
N GLY A 50 26.47 -7.81 1.64
CA GLY A 50 26.19 -6.72 2.58
C GLY A 50 24.73 -6.29 2.67
N GLU A 51 24.49 -5.31 3.55
CA GLU A 51 23.18 -4.71 3.76
C GLU A 51 22.79 -3.83 2.57
N ILE A 52 21.64 -4.11 1.94
CA ILE A 52 21.10 -3.31 0.85
C ILE A 52 20.03 -2.38 1.45
N LYS A 53 20.39 -1.12 1.62
CA LYS A 53 19.40 -0.11 1.97
C LYS A 53 18.47 0.14 0.79
N CYS A 54 17.19 0.37 1.05
CA CYS A 54 16.22 0.60 -0.03
C CYS A 54 16.48 1.89 -0.82
N GLU A 55 17.26 2.82 -0.28
CA GLU A 55 17.79 3.98 -1.01
C GLU A 55 18.72 3.60 -2.18
N ASN A 56 19.23 2.37 -2.21
CA ASN A 56 20.03 1.83 -3.30
C ASN A 56 19.18 1.18 -4.41
N ILE A 57 17.88 0.97 -4.17
CA ILE A 57 16.94 0.53 -5.21
C ILE A 57 16.68 1.73 -6.14
N PRO A 58 16.82 1.59 -7.47
CA PRO A 58 16.51 2.69 -8.38
C PRO A 58 15.09 3.21 -8.15
N GLU A 59 14.95 4.54 -8.14
CA GLU A 59 13.72 5.23 -7.71
C GLU A 59 12.44 4.72 -8.41
N PRO A 60 12.41 4.47 -9.74
CA PRO A 60 11.21 3.95 -10.40
C PRO A 60 10.73 2.60 -9.84
N GLN A 61 11.65 1.66 -9.64
CA GLN A 61 11.36 0.34 -9.06
C GLN A 61 10.92 0.48 -7.61
N LEU A 62 11.60 1.30 -6.82
CA LEU A 62 11.23 1.52 -5.42
C LEU A 62 9.81 2.09 -5.28
N ILE A 63 9.41 3.01 -6.17
CA ILE A 63 8.04 3.56 -6.20
C ILE A 63 7.01 2.45 -6.45
N ILE A 64 7.26 1.59 -7.43
CA ILE A 64 6.38 0.45 -7.76
C ILE A 64 6.23 -0.48 -6.55
N LEU A 65 7.36 -0.92 -6.00
CA LEU A 65 7.39 -1.86 -4.88
C LEU A 65 6.72 -1.28 -3.64
N THR A 66 6.95 0.01 -3.37
CA THR A 66 6.33 0.72 -2.23
C THR A 66 4.82 0.81 -2.40
N LYS A 67 4.34 1.09 -3.63
CA LYS A 67 2.91 1.19 -3.90
C LYS A 67 2.20 -0.16 -3.81
N ALA A 68 2.80 -1.21 -4.36
CA ALA A 68 2.32 -2.58 -4.21
C ALA A 68 2.31 -3.02 -2.73
N SER A 69 3.42 -2.76 -2.03
CA SER A 69 3.59 -2.98 -0.58
C SER A 69 2.51 -2.28 0.24
N GLN A 70 2.26 -1.00 0.01
CA GLN A 70 1.24 -0.22 0.71
C GLN A 70 -0.17 -0.75 0.46
N LYS A 71 -0.48 -1.06 -0.81
CA LYS A 71 -1.80 -1.53 -1.21
C LYS A 71 -2.17 -2.84 -0.51
N TRP A 72 -1.23 -3.78 -0.50
CA TRP A 72 -1.46 -5.14 0.00
C TRP A 72 -0.89 -5.40 1.38
N GLN A 73 -0.37 -4.35 2.02
CA GLN A 73 0.30 -4.42 3.32
C GLN A 73 1.35 -5.54 3.35
N VAL A 74 2.23 -5.63 2.36
CA VAL A 74 3.36 -6.58 2.31
C VAL A 74 4.66 -5.82 2.52
N LYS A 75 5.67 -6.42 3.13
CA LYS A 75 6.98 -5.75 3.27
C LYS A 75 7.64 -5.52 1.91
N VAL A 76 8.04 -4.27 1.65
CA VAL A 76 8.69 -3.86 0.40
C VAL A 76 10.02 -4.61 0.18
N GLU A 77 10.72 -4.97 1.24
CA GLU A 77 11.95 -5.77 1.20
C GLU A 77 11.72 -7.16 0.60
N LEU A 78 10.56 -7.77 0.89
CA LEU A 78 10.23 -9.09 0.34
C LEU A 78 9.95 -9.00 -1.15
N LEU A 79 9.22 -7.96 -1.58
CA LEU A 79 8.98 -7.71 -3.00
C LEU A 79 10.28 -7.40 -3.74
N ALA A 80 11.19 -6.65 -3.11
CA ALA A 80 12.50 -6.36 -3.68
C ALA A 80 13.36 -7.64 -3.82
N ALA A 81 13.33 -8.51 -2.80
CA ALA A 81 14.02 -9.80 -2.84
C ALA A 81 13.53 -10.70 -3.98
N ILE A 82 12.20 -10.81 -4.15
CA ILE A 82 11.61 -11.61 -5.23
C ILE A 82 11.93 -11.01 -6.59
N GLY A 83 11.69 -9.72 -6.80
CA GLY A 83 11.98 -9.06 -8.07
C GLY A 83 13.47 -9.17 -8.43
N GLN A 84 14.37 -9.04 -7.45
CA GLN A 84 15.80 -9.24 -7.68
C GLN A 84 16.12 -10.69 -8.03
N LYS A 85 15.54 -11.66 -7.32
CA LYS A 85 15.80 -13.07 -7.55
C LYS A 85 15.33 -13.54 -8.92
N GLU A 86 14.16 -13.09 -9.35
CA GLU A 86 13.49 -13.59 -10.54
C GLU A 86 14.10 -13.03 -11.83
N SER A 87 14.35 -11.73 -11.85
CA SER A 87 14.69 -11.04 -13.09
C SER A 87 15.77 -9.98 -12.93
N SER A 88 16.40 -9.92 -11.76
CA SER A 88 17.28 -8.82 -11.37
C SER A 88 16.56 -7.47 -11.47
N PHE A 89 15.26 -7.41 -11.18
CA PHE A 89 14.42 -6.20 -11.32
C PHE A 89 15.02 -4.97 -10.63
N ILE A 90 15.66 -5.16 -9.47
CA ILE A 90 16.25 -4.08 -8.69
C ILE A 90 17.50 -3.52 -9.36
N THR A 91 18.34 -4.38 -9.95
CA THR A 91 19.58 -3.96 -10.62
C THR A 91 19.43 -3.74 -12.13
N GLY A 92 18.29 -4.13 -12.71
CA GLY A 92 18.00 -4.08 -14.15
C GLY A 92 17.37 -2.77 -14.62
N ASP A 93 17.31 -2.59 -15.94
CA ASP A 93 16.55 -1.50 -16.57
C ASP A 93 15.05 -1.80 -16.47
N ILE A 94 14.28 -0.87 -15.89
CA ILE A 94 12.83 -0.98 -15.79
C ILE A 94 12.14 -1.06 -17.16
N ASN A 95 12.75 -0.48 -18.20
CA ASN A 95 12.25 -0.49 -19.58
C ASN A 95 12.75 -1.69 -20.39
N ARG A 96 13.39 -2.66 -19.73
CA ARG A 96 13.77 -3.93 -20.36
C ARG A 96 12.54 -4.59 -20.99
N ASN A 97 12.72 -5.23 -22.15
CA ASN A 97 11.66 -6.02 -22.75
C ASN A 97 11.47 -7.33 -21.98
N TRP A 98 10.50 -7.34 -21.07
CA TRP A 98 10.19 -8.48 -20.22
C TRP A 98 9.50 -9.64 -20.96
N ASN A 99 9.21 -9.50 -22.26
CA ASN A 99 8.52 -10.51 -23.07
C ASN A 99 9.47 -11.56 -23.67
N THR A 100 10.77 -11.27 -23.75
CA THR A 100 11.72 -12.05 -24.57
C THR A 100 12.85 -12.69 -23.77
N GLU A 101 12.97 -12.37 -22.49
CA GLU A 101 13.99 -12.94 -21.62
C GLU A 101 13.35 -13.97 -20.69
N VAL A 102 13.49 -15.24 -21.07
CA VAL A 102 13.29 -16.38 -20.17
C VAL A 102 14.34 -16.27 -19.06
N ASN A 103 13.97 -16.53 -17.81
CA ASN A 103 14.94 -16.52 -16.71
C ASN A 103 16.15 -17.45 -16.99
N GLN A 104 17.18 -17.34 -16.16
CA GLN A 104 18.36 -18.21 -16.19
C GLN A 104 18.06 -19.71 -16.01
N GLN A 105 16.81 -20.09 -15.70
CA GLN A 105 16.34 -21.46 -15.53
C GLN A 105 15.50 -21.99 -16.72
N GLY A 106 15.32 -21.21 -17.79
CA GLY A 106 14.95 -21.72 -19.12
C GLY A 106 13.53 -22.27 -19.29
N SER A 107 12.58 -21.94 -18.41
CA SER A 107 11.17 -22.31 -18.62
C SER A 107 10.44 -21.17 -19.33
N GLU A 108 10.01 -21.43 -20.57
CA GLU A 108 9.23 -20.51 -21.43
C GLU A 108 7.93 -20.00 -20.77
N ASP A 109 7.51 -20.61 -19.66
CA ASP A 109 6.24 -20.39 -18.97
C ASP A 109 6.29 -19.32 -17.87
N HIS A 110 7.44 -18.67 -17.63
CA HIS A 110 7.55 -17.58 -16.65
C HIS A 110 7.54 -16.21 -17.32
N LYS A 111 6.62 -15.32 -16.89
CA LYS A 111 6.38 -14.03 -17.56
C LYS A 111 6.57 -12.83 -16.62
N GLY A 112 7.05 -11.73 -17.19
CA GLY A 112 7.14 -10.42 -16.54
C GLY A 112 8.30 -10.24 -15.56
N PRO A 113 8.43 -9.05 -14.95
CA PRO A 113 9.55 -8.72 -14.04
C PRO A 113 9.60 -9.57 -12.77
N PHE A 114 8.48 -10.15 -12.37
CA PHE A 114 8.40 -11.05 -11.22
C PHE A 114 8.33 -12.52 -11.65
N GLN A 115 8.39 -12.81 -12.96
CA GLN A 115 8.48 -14.16 -13.51
C GLN A 115 7.41 -15.11 -12.91
N PHE A 116 6.14 -14.71 -12.94
CA PHE A 116 5.09 -15.64 -12.53
C PHE A 116 5.09 -16.81 -13.50
N ALA A 117 5.06 -18.03 -12.96
CA ALA A 117 4.70 -19.19 -13.78
C ALA A 117 3.29 -18.99 -14.34
N ASP A 118 3.02 -19.48 -15.55
CA ASP A 118 1.67 -19.50 -16.12
C ASP A 118 0.69 -20.23 -15.19
N THR A 119 1.12 -21.19 -14.38
CA THR A 119 0.23 -21.80 -13.37
C THR A 119 -0.05 -20.91 -12.15
N THR A 120 0.73 -19.86 -11.94
CA THR A 120 0.51 -18.90 -10.83
C THR A 120 -0.23 -17.66 -11.33
N TRP A 121 -0.02 -17.29 -12.59
CA TRP A 121 -0.73 -16.20 -13.26
C TRP A 121 -2.05 -16.66 -13.92
N GLN A 122 -2.00 -17.74 -14.71
CA GLN A 122 -3.02 -18.20 -15.67
C GLN A 122 -3.89 -19.38 -15.21
N SER A 123 -3.61 -20.08 -14.08
CA SER A 123 -4.25 -21.39 -13.76
C SER A 123 -5.76 -21.36 -13.46
N GLN A 124 -6.51 -20.38 -13.95
CA GLN A 124 -7.97 -20.36 -13.92
C GLN A 124 -8.65 -19.93 -15.23
N ILE A 125 -7.93 -19.57 -16.29
CA ILE A 125 -8.57 -19.21 -17.56
C ILE A 125 -9.15 -20.43 -18.31
N ASP A 126 -8.64 -21.64 -18.11
CA ASP A 126 -9.04 -22.79 -18.93
C ASP A 126 -10.35 -23.49 -18.52
N THR A 127 -11.32 -22.73 -18.01
CA THR A 127 -12.74 -23.14 -18.05
C THR A 127 -13.65 -22.21 -18.86
N ALA A 128 -13.10 -21.28 -19.64
CA ALA A 128 -13.88 -20.35 -20.46
C ALA A 128 -13.79 -20.60 -21.98
N HIS A 129 -13.99 -21.85 -22.42
CA HIS A 129 -14.72 -22.04 -23.69
C HIS A 129 -16.22 -22.01 -23.37
N LYS A 130 -16.88 -20.87 -23.65
CA LYS A 130 -18.35 -20.76 -23.61
C LYS A 130 -19.01 -21.92 -24.37
N PRO A 131 -20.05 -22.52 -23.79
CA PRO A 131 -21.37 -22.38 -24.41
C PRO A 131 -22.45 -21.94 -23.41
N PRO A 132 -23.63 -21.51 -23.89
CA PRO A 132 -24.65 -20.84 -23.08
C PRO A 132 -25.63 -21.83 -22.43
N HIS A 133 -26.18 -21.41 -21.28
CA HIS A 133 -27.28 -21.98 -20.49
C HIS A 133 -26.98 -23.08 -19.45
N SER A 134 -27.55 -22.80 -18.26
CA SER A 134 -27.99 -23.67 -17.16
C SER A 134 -26.99 -24.37 -16.24
N SER A 135 -26.99 -23.87 -14.99
CA SER A 135 -27.15 -24.59 -13.71
C SER A 135 -26.09 -25.58 -13.20
N LEU A 136 -25.75 -25.35 -11.92
CA LEU A 136 -25.31 -26.29 -10.86
C LEU A 136 -23.79 -26.48 -10.61
N LEU A 137 -23.36 -25.87 -9.49
CA LEU A 137 -22.46 -26.34 -8.42
C LEU A 137 -20.96 -26.65 -8.67
N ASP A 138 -20.16 -26.10 -7.74
CA ASP A 138 -18.93 -26.60 -7.11
C ASP A 138 -17.61 -26.72 -7.91
N ALA A 139 -16.74 -25.72 -7.73
CA ALA A 139 -15.44 -25.85 -7.04
C ALA A 139 -14.74 -24.47 -7.00
N GLY A 140 -14.40 -24.00 -5.80
CA GLY A 140 -13.73 -22.72 -5.60
C GLY A 140 -12.26 -22.74 -5.98
N GLY A 141 -11.87 -21.83 -6.86
CA GLY A 141 -10.50 -21.38 -7.05
C GLY A 141 -10.56 -19.87 -7.27
N ASP A 142 -9.74 -19.10 -6.55
CA ASP A 142 -9.59 -17.66 -6.72
C ASP A 142 -8.43 -17.38 -7.69
N SER A 143 -8.67 -16.63 -8.77
CA SER A 143 -7.65 -16.31 -9.79
C SER A 143 -6.82 -15.10 -9.33
N TYR A 144 -5.53 -15.09 -9.68
CA TYR A 144 -4.63 -13.96 -9.42
C TYR A 144 -4.63 -12.91 -10.55
N GLU A 145 -5.44 -13.14 -11.60
CA GLU A 145 -5.78 -12.15 -12.61
C GLU A 145 -6.72 -11.11 -12.01
N GLN A 146 -6.13 -10.02 -11.53
CA GLN A 146 -6.87 -8.83 -11.14
C GLN A 146 -6.13 -7.60 -11.68
N ASP A 147 -6.77 -6.87 -12.60
CA ASP A 147 -6.73 -5.40 -12.66
C ASP A 147 -7.30 -4.74 -11.39
N SER A 148 -7.81 -5.55 -10.46
CA SER A 148 -8.66 -5.13 -9.37
C SER A 148 -7.89 -4.39 -8.25
N THR A 149 -7.70 -3.09 -8.51
CA THR A 149 -7.72 -1.94 -7.58
C THR A 149 -6.41 -1.19 -7.24
N GLY A 150 -5.33 -1.17 -8.05
CA GLY A 150 -4.24 -0.25 -7.69
C GLY A 150 -3.04 0.03 -8.59
N ALA A 151 -2.85 -0.62 -9.75
CA ALA A 151 -1.87 -0.12 -10.73
C ALA A 151 -2.44 1.15 -11.42
N PRO A 152 -1.67 2.23 -11.61
CA PRO A 152 -2.21 3.51 -12.11
C PRO A 152 -2.62 3.53 -13.59
N ASP A 153 -2.30 2.49 -14.36
CA ASP A 153 -2.40 2.43 -15.82
C ASP A 153 -3.68 1.74 -16.32
N GLY A 154 -4.23 0.77 -15.59
CA GLY A 154 -5.56 0.21 -15.84
C GLY A 154 -5.65 -0.85 -16.94
N ASP A 155 -4.50 -1.40 -17.36
CA ASP A 155 -4.41 -2.52 -18.30
C ASP A 155 -3.81 -3.74 -17.58
N GLU A 156 -4.39 -4.94 -17.72
CA GLU A 156 -3.80 -6.17 -17.17
C GLU A 156 -2.63 -6.63 -18.02
N ASN A 157 -1.40 -6.31 -17.61
CA ASN A 157 -0.22 -6.74 -18.34
C ASN A 157 0.84 -7.31 -17.40
N ILE A 158 0.97 -8.64 -17.35
CA ILE A 158 2.02 -9.30 -16.56
C ILE A 158 3.43 -8.76 -16.85
N PHE A 159 3.68 -8.25 -18.06
CA PHE A 159 4.97 -7.68 -18.44
C PHE A 159 5.17 -6.24 -17.93
N SER A 160 4.13 -5.59 -17.42
CA SER A 160 4.21 -4.34 -16.69
C SER A 160 4.88 -4.57 -15.33
N PRO A 161 5.95 -3.84 -15.01
CA PRO A 161 6.50 -3.79 -13.65
C PRO A 161 5.48 -3.48 -12.57
N TRP A 162 4.47 -2.65 -12.87
CA TRP A 162 3.41 -2.32 -11.93
C TRP A 162 2.55 -3.53 -11.62
N ASP A 163 1.99 -4.17 -12.63
CA ASP A 163 1.06 -5.29 -12.45
C ASP A 163 1.76 -6.51 -11.85
N SER A 164 2.97 -6.81 -12.33
CA SER A 164 3.77 -7.91 -11.76
C SER A 164 4.06 -7.69 -10.27
N ALA A 165 4.47 -6.49 -9.87
CA ALA A 165 4.75 -6.20 -8.45
C ALA A 165 3.48 -6.24 -7.59
N TYR A 166 2.36 -5.73 -8.12
CA TYR A 166 1.06 -5.76 -7.44
C TYR A 166 0.52 -7.19 -7.31
N GLY A 167 0.63 -8.00 -8.36
CA GLY A 167 0.29 -9.43 -8.32
C GLY A 167 1.13 -10.18 -7.30
N ALA A 168 2.42 -9.85 -7.17
CA ALA A 168 3.31 -10.52 -6.22
C ALA A 168 2.92 -10.16 -4.80
N ALA A 169 2.70 -8.87 -4.54
CA ALA A 169 2.23 -8.38 -3.26
C ALA A 169 0.85 -8.94 -2.90
N PHE A 170 -0.07 -9.03 -3.84
CA PHE A 170 -1.36 -9.68 -3.65
C PHE A 170 -1.20 -11.15 -3.24
N MET A 171 -0.40 -11.92 -3.97
CA MET A 171 -0.14 -13.33 -3.65
C MET A 171 0.42 -13.51 -2.24
N PHE A 172 1.41 -12.70 -1.84
CA PHE A 172 1.98 -12.75 -0.49
C PHE A 172 0.94 -12.41 0.59
N ALA A 173 0.11 -11.37 0.37
CA ALA A 173 -0.99 -11.04 1.26
C ALA A 173 -2.00 -12.19 1.37
N MET A 174 -2.33 -12.83 0.25
CA MET A 174 -3.19 -14.03 0.22
C MET A 174 -2.57 -15.24 0.90
N ASN A 175 -1.27 -15.24 1.19
CA ASN A 175 -0.60 -16.28 1.96
C ASN A 175 -0.20 -15.83 3.38
N ASP A 176 -0.89 -14.82 3.93
CA ASP A 176 -0.68 -14.29 5.30
C ASP A 176 0.74 -13.77 5.57
N VAL A 177 1.42 -13.31 4.51
CA VAL A 177 2.70 -12.62 4.59
C VAL A 177 2.45 -11.12 4.46
N ASP A 178 2.06 -10.50 5.58
CA ASP A 178 1.76 -9.07 5.67
C ASP A 178 2.93 -8.23 6.23
N GLY A 179 2.73 -6.94 6.39
CA GLY A 179 3.69 -5.95 6.88
C GLY A 179 4.09 -6.17 8.34
N ASN A 180 3.29 -6.93 9.09
CA ASN A 180 3.51 -7.23 10.50
C ASN A 180 4.32 -8.51 10.70
N ILE A 181 4.60 -9.26 9.63
CA ILE A 181 5.34 -10.52 9.75
C ILE A 181 6.78 -10.26 10.21
N THR A 182 7.15 -10.91 11.31
CA THR A 182 8.48 -10.85 11.93
C THR A 182 9.28 -12.07 11.51
N PRO A 183 10.23 -11.94 10.55
CA PRO A 183 10.95 -13.09 9.99
C PRO A 183 11.90 -13.78 10.97
N ASP A 184 12.24 -13.12 12.08
CA ASP A 184 13.02 -13.66 13.18
C ASP A 184 12.22 -14.62 14.07
N THR A 185 10.90 -14.69 13.92
CA THR A 185 10.08 -15.69 14.61
C THR A 185 9.97 -16.97 13.77
N THR A 186 9.95 -18.14 14.43
CA THR A 186 9.74 -19.43 13.75
C THR A 186 8.45 -19.46 12.93
N VAL A 187 7.39 -18.81 13.43
CA VAL A 187 6.09 -18.73 12.75
C VAL A 187 6.18 -17.83 11.52
N GLY A 188 6.79 -16.64 11.64
CA GLY A 188 6.95 -15.72 10.53
C GLY A 188 7.82 -16.30 9.42
N LEU A 189 8.96 -16.91 9.78
CA LEU A 189 9.83 -17.57 8.82
C LEU A 189 9.11 -18.70 8.08
N LYS A 190 8.33 -19.53 8.79
CA LYS A 190 7.56 -20.61 8.17
C LYS A 190 6.58 -20.08 7.12
N LYS A 191 5.82 -19.03 7.45
CA LYS A 191 4.86 -18.41 6.52
C LYS A 191 5.55 -17.82 5.28
N ILE A 192 6.70 -17.16 5.47
CA ILE A 192 7.47 -16.61 4.34
C ILE A 192 7.97 -17.75 3.44
N LYS A 193 8.54 -18.81 4.01
CA LYS A 193 8.97 -19.99 3.23
C LYS A 193 7.82 -20.58 2.43
N ASP A 194 6.66 -20.73 3.06
CA ASP A 194 5.47 -21.27 2.40
C ASP A 194 5.01 -20.40 1.22
N ALA A 195 4.91 -19.09 1.42
CA ALA A 195 4.48 -18.19 0.36
C ALA A 195 5.51 -18.07 -0.78
N VAL A 196 6.81 -18.04 -0.47
CA VAL A 196 7.88 -18.00 -1.49
C VAL A 196 7.94 -19.32 -2.27
N SER A 197 7.71 -20.45 -1.61
CA SER A 197 7.56 -21.75 -2.28
C SER A 197 6.38 -21.75 -3.26
N LYS A 198 5.22 -21.25 -2.81
CA LYS A 198 4.02 -21.11 -3.66
C LYS A 198 4.25 -20.17 -4.81
N PHE A 199 4.93 -19.05 -4.60
CA PHE A 199 5.32 -18.13 -5.67
C PHE A 199 6.09 -18.85 -6.78
N ARG A 200 7.04 -19.72 -6.39
CA ARG A 200 7.94 -20.39 -7.34
C ARG A 200 7.30 -21.57 -8.07
N LYS A 201 6.50 -22.38 -7.38
CA LYS A 201 6.06 -23.70 -7.89
C LYS A 201 4.54 -23.92 -7.81
N GLY A 202 3.79 -22.99 -7.23
CA GLY A 202 2.37 -23.16 -6.95
C GLY A 202 2.06 -24.11 -5.77
N ALA A 203 3.08 -24.59 -5.04
CA ALA A 203 2.92 -25.49 -3.90
C ALA A 203 3.56 -24.91 -2.63
N GLY A 204 2.89 -25.08 -1.48
CA GLY A 204 3.41 -24.73 -0.16
C GLY A 204 4.74 -25.40 0.17
N TRP A 205 5.47 -24.82 1.13
CA TRP A 205 6.76 -25.36 1.57
C TRP A 205 6.61 -26.78 2.13
N ASP A 206 5.58 -27.00 2.95
CA ASP A 206 5.24 -28.31 3.50
C ASP A 206 4.46 -29.21 2.52
N GLU A 207 4.01 -28.68 1.38
CA GLU A 207 3.22 -29.36 0.34
C GLU A 207 4.10 -29.86 -0.82
N GLY A 208 5.37 -30.17 -0.55
CA GLY A 208 6.33 -30.67 -1.54
C GLY A 208 7.33 -29.63 -2.05
N GLY A 209 7.24 -28.38 -1.60
CA GLY A 209 8.27 -27.36 -1.86
C GLY A 209 9.63 -27.71 -1.23
N LYS A 210 9.63 -28.18 0.02
CA LYS A 210 10.85 -28.58 0.75
C LYS A 210 11.55 -29.82 0.20
N ASP A 211 10.84 -30.63 -0.57
CA ASP A 211 11.35 -31.86 -1.17
C ASP A 211 11.95 -31.62 -2.57
N ASP A 212 11.79 -30.40 -3.11
CA ASP A 212 12.34 -29.99 -4.40
C ASP A 212 13.61 -29.14 -4.19
N PRO A 213 14.82 -29.66 -4.52
CA PRO A 213 16.08 -28.95 -4.30
C PRO A 213 16.15 -27.58 -4.98
N VAL A 214 15.45 -27.39 -6.10
CA VAL A 214 15.43 -26.10 -6.82
C VAL A 214 14.60 -25.08 -6.04
N VAL A 215 13.45 -25.49 -5.51
CA VAL A 215 12.60 -24.62 -4.67
C VAL A 215 13.28 -24.32 -3.34
N VAL A 216 13.93 -25.31 -2.72
CA VAL A 216 14.71 -25.11 -1.49
C VAL A 216 15.77 -24.03 -1.69
N LYS A 217 16.59 -24.17 -2.74
CA LYS A 217 17.61 -23.17 -3.06
C LYS A 217 16.99 -21.81 -3.34
N TYR A 218 15.89 -21.76 -4.10
CA TYR A 218 15.20 -20.51 -4.41
C TYR A 218 14.71 -19.79 -3.15
N VAL A 219 14.05 -20.52 -2.24
CA VAL A 219 13.55 -19.97 -0.97
C VAL A 219 14.70 -19.45 -0.11
N ASP A 220 15.79 -20.19 -0.01
CA ASP A 220 16.96 -19.76 0.75
C ASP A 220 17.62 -18.50 0.14
N ASP A 221 17.76 -18.44 -1.19
CA ASP A 221 18.28 -17.27 -1.90
C ASP A 221 17.39 -16.03 -1.67
N VAL A 222 16.04 -16.18 -1.72
CA VAL A 222 15.10 -15.09 -1.45
C VAL A 222 15.18 -14.62 -0.01
N LEU A 223 15.26 -15.55 0.96
CA LEU A 223 15.38 -15.19 2.37
C LEU A 223 16.70 -14.48 2.68
N GLN A 224 17.79 -14.89 2.01
CA GLN A 224 19.07 -14.19 2.09
C GLN A 224 18.92 -12.75 1.60
N LEU A 225 18.39 -12.54 0.38
CA LEU A 225 18.15 -11.21 -0.17
C LEU A 225 17.22 -10.37 0.73
N TYR A 226 16.12 -10.96 1.21
CA TYR A 226 15.18 -10.31 2.09
C TYR A 226 15.82 -9.87 3.41
N SER A 227 16.77 -10.65 3.95
CA SER A 227 17.52 -10.27 5.14
C SER A 227 18.51 -9.11 4.91
N GLN A 228 19.03 -8.99 3.68
CA GLN A 228 19.93 -7.93 3.26
C GLN A 228 19.19 -6.62 3.02
N TYR A 229 17.97 -6.66 2.49
CA TYR A 229 17.15 -5.47 2.32
C TYR A 229 16.73 -4.90 3.67
N LYS A 230 17.05 -3.63 3.90
CA LYS A 230 16.56 -2.85 5.06
C LYS A 230 15.84 -1.63 4.54
N CYS A 231 14.51 -1.67 4.51
CA CYS A 231 13.71 -0.48 4.30
C CYS A 231 13.31 0.05 5.67
N THR A 232 13.90 1.14 6.10
CA THR A 232 13.24 2.00 7.08
C THR A 232 11.94 2.47 6.43
N TYR A 233 10.80 2.05 6.99
CA TYR A 233 9.43 2.39 6.56
C TYR A 233 9.13 3.89 6.74
N GLY A 234 10.02 4.74 6.25
CA GLY A 234 10.19 6.13 6.63
C GLY A 234 11.09 6.92 5.66
N ASP A 235 11.98 6.29 4.89
CA ASP A 235 12.93 7.04 4.05
C ASP A 235 12.49 7.24 2.59
N TYR A 236 11.68 6.32 2.05
CA TYR A 236 11.12 6.42 0.70
C TYR A 236 9.71 5.84 0.67
N GLY A 237 8.71 6.65 1.01
CA GLY A 237 7.33 6.17 1.01
C GLY A 237 6.33 7.07 1.70
N ASP A 238 6.57 7.48 2.96
CA ASP A 238 5.70 8.47 3.61
C ASP A 238 6.08 9.91 3.21
N GLY A 239 6.10 10.19 1.92
CA GLY A 239 5.13 11.22 1.59
C GLY A 239 3.80 10.65 2.06
N ASP A 240 3.41 10.95 3.29
CA ASP A 240 2.06 10.71 3.78
C ASP A 240 1.17 11.62 2.93
N PHE A 241 1.03 11.29 1.64
CA PHE A 241 0.32 12.07 0.63
C PHE A 241 -1.19 12.06 0.92
N THR A 242 -1.58 11.25 1.91
CA THR A 242 -2.89 11.15 2.51
C THR A 242 -2.82 11.43 4.01
N ASN A 243 -1.91 12.30 4.48
CA ASN A 243 -1.91 12.68 5.89
C ASN A 243 -3.29 13.29 6.19
N PRO A 244 -4.10 12.68 7.07
CA PRO A 244 -5.42 13.21 7.38
C PRO A 244 -5.35 14.59 8.07
N ALA A 245 -4.16 15.00 8.55
CA ALA A 245 -3.91 16.36 9.05
C ALA A 245 -3.76 17.41 7.93
N TYR A 246 -3.51 17.00 6.69
CA TYR A 246 -3.52 17.90 5.55
C TYR A 246 -4.96 18.28 5.19
N THR A 247 -5.15 19.57 4.95
CA THR A 247 -6.43 20.05 4.43
C THR A 247 -6.72 19.41 3.07
N ASP A 248 -8.01 19.23 2.73
CA ASP A 248 -8.44 18.75 1.39
C ASP A 248 -7.74 19.51 0.25
N CYS A 249 -7.48 20.79 0.45
CA CYS A 249 -6.69 21.58 -0.48
C CYS A 249 -5.24 21.06 -0.64
N GLN A 250 -4.50 20.85 0.45
CA GLN A 250 -3.10 20.40 0.38
C GLN A 250 -3.00 19.05 -0.34
N ASN A 251 -3.93 18.14 -0.08
CA ASN A 251 -3.99 16.85 -0.79
C ASN A 251 -4.21 17.05 -2.29
N LYS A 252 -5.04 18.00 -2.72
CA LYS A 252 -5.21 18.32 -4.16
C LYS A 252 -3.91 18.83 -4.79
N ILE A 253 -3.17 19.71 -4.12
CA ILE A 253 -1.87 20.22 -4.61
C ILE A 253 -0.88 19.07 -4.76
N ILE A 254 -0.73 18.26 -3.71
CA ILE A 254 0.21 17.15 -3.64
C ILE A 254 -0.10 16.10 -4.72
N ASN A 255 -1.36 15.68 -4.83
CA ASN A 255 -1.78 14.68 -5.81
C ASN A 255 -1.51 15.15 -7.23
N ARG A 256 -1.72 16.45 -7.52
CA ARG A 256 -1.38 17.03 -8.82
C ARG A 256 0.13 17.07 -9.05
N ALA A 257 0.92 17.46 -8.06
CA ALA A 257 2.38 17.46 -8.17
C ALA A 257 2.94 16.05 -8.47
N VAL A 258 2.46 15.04 -7.75
CA VAL A 258 2.83 13.63 -7.94
C VAL A 258 2.37 13.12 -9.31
N PHE A 259 1.16 13.49 -9.75
CA PHE A 259 0.68 13.17 -11.09
C PHE A 259 1.64 13.66 -12.18
N TYR A 260 2.03 14.94 -12.13
CA TYR A 260 2.96 15.50 -13.13
C TYR A 260 4.34 14.86 -13.08
N TYR A 261 4.87 14.59 -11.88
CA TYR A 261 6.13 13.88 -11.73
C TYR A 261 6.06 12.50 -12.40
N ASN A 262 5.06 11.67 -12.06
CA ASN A 262 4.88 10.33 -12.63
C ASN A 262 4.63 10.36 -14.13
N ASP A 263 3.79 11.28 -14.62
CA ASP A 263 3.53 11.42 -16.05
C ASP A 263 4.80 11.82 -16.81
N SER A 264 5.65 12.68 -16.24
CA SER A 264 6.94 13.00 -16.84
C SER A 264 7.94 11.83 -16.81
N GLN A 265 7.81 10.90 -15.84
CA GLN A 265 8.61 9.69 -15.80
C GLN A 265 8.27 8.75 -16.95
N ARG A 266 6.97 8.59 -17.24
CA ARG A 266 6.46 7.73 -18.33
C ARG A 266 6.61 8.37 -19.72
N ASN A 267 6.37 9.68 -19.82
CA ASN A 267 6.29 10.40 -21.08
C ASN A 267 7.37 11.49 -21.16
N SER A 268 8.65 11.10 -21.13
CA SER A 268 9.77 12.07 -21.12
C SER A 268 9.70 13.07 -22.28
N SER A 269 9.34 12.61 -23.48
CA SER A 269 9.20 13.42 -24.70
C SER A 269 8.09 14.47 -24.62
N LYS A 270 7.08 14.28 -23.77
CA LYS A 270 5.93 15.18 -23.62
C LYS A 270 6.32 16.51 -23.00
N TYR A 271 7.36 16.52 -22.14
CA TYR A 271 7.77 17.70 -21.37
C TYR A 271 9.18 18.21 -21.74
N GLU A 272 9.89 17.52 -22.63
CA GLU A 272 11.24 17.89 -23.06
C GLU A 272 11.26 18.98 -24.15
N TYR A 273 11.85 20.13 -23.84
CA TYR A 273 11.92 21.28 -24.73
C TYR A 273 12.87 21.05 -25.92
N ASN A 274 12.33 21.07 -27.13
CA ASN A 274 13.13 21.15 -28.35
C ASN A 274 13.66 22.59 -28.52
N GLN A 275 14.97 22.78 -28.33
CA GLN A 275 15.61 24.10 -28.36
C GLN A 275 15.41 24.90 -29.65
N ASN A 276 15.05 24.23 -30.76
CA ASN A 276 14.90 24.84 -32.08
C ASN A 276 13.54 25.51 -32.31
N LYS A 277 12.60 25.47 -31.36
CA LYS A 277 11.27 26.10 -31.48
C LYS A 277 10.99 27.05 -30.31
N ARG A 278 11.68 28.21 -30.29
CA ARG A 278 11.34 29.36 -29.43
C ARG A 278 10.04 30.03 -29.90
N THR A 279 8.90 29.33 -29.85
CA THR A 279 7.61 30.00 -29.98
C THR A 279 7.16 30.51 -28.62
N GLN A 280 6.83 31.80 -28.57
CA GLN A 280 6.42 32.53 -27.38
C GLN A 280 5.41 31.76 -26.53
N HIS A 281 5.62 31.79 -25.20
CA HIS A 281 4.67 31.34 -24.18
C HIS A 281 3.30 31.97 -24.46
N GLN A 282 2.38 31.20 -25.05
CA GLN A 282 0.98 31.56 -25.14
C GLN A 282 0.35 31.14 -23.80
N PRO A 283 -0.18 32.08 -22.99
CA PRO A 283 -0.77 31.77 -21.68
C PRO A 283 -2.06 30.92 -21.76
N ASN A 284 -2.53 30.64 -22.98
CA ASN A 284 -3.89 30.21 -23.26
C ASN A 284 -3.82 28.81 -23.89
N ASN A 285 -4.03 27.79 -23.05
CA ASN A 285 -4.24 26.37 -23.38
C ASN A 285 -2.99 25.48 -23.53
N ASN A 286 -2.71 24.72 -22.47
CA ASN A 286 -1.74 23.62 -22.38
C ASN A 286 -0.32 23.97 -22.84
N PRO A 287 0.52 24.56 -21.97
CA PRO A 287 1.92 24.78 -22.31
C PRO A 287 2.56 23.43 -22.64
N LYS A 288 3.15 23.35 -23.83
CA LYS A 288 3.85 22.14 -24.29
C LYS A 288 5.05 21.80 -23.38
N TYR A 289 5.58 22.80 -22.68
CA TYR A 289 6.70 22.65 -21.76
C TYR A 289 6.48 23.52 -20.54
N PHE A 290 6.98 23.06 -19.40
CA PHE A 290 6.96 23.81 -18.16
C PHE A 290 8.37 24.35 -17.84
N ASP A 291 8.40 25.49 -17.15
CA ASP A 291 9.49 25.92 -16.30
C ASP A 291 9.11 25.68 -14.84
N CYS A 292 10.02 25.99 -13.92
CA CYS A 292 9.77 25.76 -12.49
C CYS A 292 8.49 26.46 -11.98
N SER A 293 8.23 27.68 -12.45
CA SER A 293 7.11 28.51 -11.99
C SER A 293 5.80 28.22 -12.71
N SER A 294 5.85 27.85 -13.99
CA SER A 294 4.66 27.44 -14.75
C SER A 294 4.16 26.06 -14.35
N LEU A 295 5.03 25.13 -13.91
CA LEU A 295 4.59 23.89 -13.25
C LEU A 295 3.83 24.18 -11.96
N VAL A 296 4.42 24.98 -11.06
CA VAL A 296 3.77 25.37 -9.80
C VAL A 296 2.43 26.06 -10.06
N SER A 297 2.39 26.98 -11.03
CA SER A 297 1.16 27.67 -11.43
C SER A 297 0.09 26.70 -11.92
N LYS A 298 0.45 25.74 -12.78
CA LYS A 298 -0.47 24.75 -13.31
C LYS A 298 -1.05 23.85 -12.22
N ILE A 299 -0.20 23.36 -11.32
CA ILE A 299 -0.61 22.55 -10.16
C ILE A 299 -1.61 23.34 -9.29
N TYR A 300 -1.32 24.60 -8.98
CA TYR A 300 -2.20 25.43 -8.16
C TYR A 300 -3.49 25.85 -8.89
N GLN A 301 -3.48 26.01 -10.21
CA GLN A 301 -4.68 26.24 -11.00
C GLN A 301 -5.59 24.99 -10.98
N GLU A 302 -5.03 23.80 -11.18
CA GLU A 302 -5.78 22.53 -11.16
C GLU A 302 -6.26 22.13 -9.77
N ALA A 303 -5.61 22.62 -8.72
CA ALA A 303 -6.09 22.57 -7.34
C ALA A 303 -7.14 23.66 -7.02
N ALA A 304 -7.58 24.47 -8.01
CA ALA A 304 -8.54 25.57 -7.89
C ALA A 304 -8.09 26.75 -6.99
N LEU A 305 -6.78 26.93 -6.83
CA LEU A 305 -6.20 27.94 -5.96
C LEU A 305 -5.90 29.23 -6.69
N PHE A 306 -5.29 29.14 -7.87
CA PHE A 306 -5.06 30.28 -8.75
C PHE A 306 -6.23 30.45 -9.73
N ARG A 307 -6.78 31.67 -9.81
CA ARG A 307 -7.82 32.00 -10.80
C ARG A 307 -7.14 32.52 -12.07
N ASN A 308 -6.84 31.63 -13.02
CA ASN A 308 -6.29 31.96 -14.35
C ASN A 308 -5.02 32.85 -14.34
N GLN A 309 -4.31 32.87 -13.21
CA GLN A 309 -3.10 33.67 -13.04
C GLN A 309 -1.90 32.73 -13.06
N TYR A 310 -0.87 33.12 -13.81
CA TYR A 310 0.45 32.51 -13.74
C TYR A 310 1.28 33.26 -12.70
N ALA A 311 1.89 32.51 -11.80
CA ALA A 311 2.79 33.02 -10.79
C ALA A 311 4.23 32.71 -11.21
N THR A 312 5.02 33.75 -11.45
CA THR A 312 6.47 33.58 -11.67
C THR A 312 7.16 33.38 -10.33
N THR A 313 8.34 32.77 -10.31
CA THR A 313 9.13 32.67 -9.07
C THR A 313 9.37 34.03 -8.43
N GLY A 314 9.56 35.07 -9.25
CA GLY A 314 9.69 36.45 -8.79
C GLY A 314 8.40 36.96 -8.14
N SER A 315 7.25 36.75 -8.77
CA SER A 315 5.98 37.26 -8.25
C SER A 315 5.50 36.51 -7.00
N ILE A 316 5.79 35.20 -6.87
CA ILE A 316 5.57 34.44 -5.63
C ILE A 316 6.37 35.03 -4.47
N ARG A 317 7.63 35.43 -4.71
CA ARG A 317 8.50 36.01 -3.69
C ARG A 317 8.15 37.46 -3.35
N ASP A 318 8.05 38.28 -4.39
CA ASP A 318 7.99 39.74 -4.28
C ASP A 318 6.58 40.23 -3.97
N ASN A 319 5.57 39.51 -4.46
CA ASN A 319 4.16 39.88 -4.30
C ASN A 319 3.27 38.65 -3.99
N PRO A 320 3.58 37.85 -2.96
CA PRO A 320 2.84 36.62 -2.64
C PRO A 320 1.33 36.87 -2.41
N SER A 321 0.97 38.01 -1.86
CA SER A 321 -0.43 38.43 -1.62
C SER A 321 -1.27 38.52 -2.90
N ASN A 322 -0.68 38.86 -4.05
CA ASN A 322 -1.39 38.89 -5.34
C ASN A 322 -1.95 37.52 -5.72
N TYR A 323 -1.35 36.45 -5.19
CA TYR A 323 -1.74 35.06 -5.42
C TYR A 323 -2.42 34.45 -4.19
N LYS A 324 -2.75 35.27 -3.18
CA LYS A 324 -3.26 34.83 -1.87
C LYS A 324 -2.33 33.79 -1.26
N LEU A 325 -1.03 34.08 -1.27
CA LEU A 325 -0.01 33.27 -0.62
C LEU A 325 0.48 33.97 0.64
N LYS A 326 0.70 33.21 1.70
CA LYS A 326 1.37 33.64 2.92
C LYS A 326 2.75 32.98 3.01
N LYS A 327 3.77 33.78 3.30
CA LYS A 327 5.12 33.26 3.59
C LYS A 327 5.12 32.57 4.97
N ASN A 328 5.66 31.35 5.02
CA ASN A 328 5.84 30.56 6.23
C ASN A 328 7.32 30.45 6.61
N SER A 329 7.59 30.16 7.88
CA SER A 329 8.93 29.81 8.34
C SER A 329 9.36 28.45 7.80
N PHE A 330 10.65 28.12 7.94
CA PHE A 330 11.15 26.79 7.61
C PHE A 330 10.45 25.73 8.47
N ASP A 331 10.28 25.97 9.76
CA ASP A 331 9.67 25.02 10.71
C ASP A 331 8.15 24.85 10.49
N ASP A 332 7.47 25.88 9.98
CA ASP A 332 6.04 25.83 9.68
C ASP A 332 5.72 25.22 8.31
N ARG A 333 6.71 24.72 7.57
CA ARG A 333 6.51 24.16 6.23
C ARG A 333 5.62 22.92 6.27
N LEU A 334 4.68 22.81 5.34
CA LEU A 334 3.81 21.65 5.17
C LEU A 334 3.83 21.20 3.72
N ALA A 335 3.59 19.91 3.48
CA ALA A 335 3.43 19.42 2.11
C ALA A 335 2.32 20.21 1.38
N GLY A 336 2.57 20.47 0.10
CA GLY A 336 1.77 21.37 -0.72
C GLY A 336 2.25 22.83 -0.69
N ASP A 337 3.13 23.24 0.22
CA ASP A 337 3.73 24.59 0.18
C ASP A 337 4.61 24.78 -1.05
N ILE A 338 4.65 25.99 -1.59
CA ILE A 338 5.62 26.38 -2.62
C ILE A 338 6.94 26.71 -1.92
N ILE A 339 8.02 26.04 -2.30
CA ILE A 339 9.37 26.42 -1.87
C ILE A 339 9.99 27.34 -2.91
N VAL A 340 10.53 28.49 -2.48
CA VAL A 340 11.35 29.38 -3.31
C VAL A 340 12.75 29.43 -2.76
N HIS A 341 13.75 29.29 -3.63
CA HIS A 341 15.16 29.24 -3.25
C HIS A 341 16.07 29.83 -4.33
N TYR A 342 17.33 30.11 -3.99
CA TYR A 342 18.34 30.46 -4.98
C TYR A 342 18.73 29.24 -5.82
N SER A 343 18.93 29.45 -7.12
CA SER A 343 19.44 28.42 -8.03
C SER A 343 20.92 28.16 -7.71
N SER A 344 21.33 26.89 -7.75
CA SER A 344 22.74 26.50 -7.58
C SER A 344 23.68 27.11 -8.62
N ARG A 345 23.14 27.63 -9.75
CA ARG A 345 23.92 28.21 -10.84
C ARG A 345 24.11 29.73 -10.76
N SER A 346 23.35 30.44 -9.92
CA SER A 346 23.59 31.86 -9.68
C SER A 346 22.94 32.36 -8.40
N ASN A 347 23.66 33.22 -7.68
CA ASN A 347 23.17 33.90 -6.47
C ASN A 347 21.99 34.87 -6.74
N THR A 348 21.66 35.13 -8.02
CA THR A 348 20.53 35.97 -8.43
C THR A 348 19.38 35.16 -9.05
N GLY A 349 19.67 33.96 -9.54
CA GLY A 349 18.70 33.06 -10.14
C GLY A 349 17.80 32.48 -9.06
N ARG A 350 16.49 32.50 -9.31
CA ARG A 350 15.48 32.01 -8.36
C ARG A 350 14.83 30.78 -8.93
N HIS A 351 14.55 29.83 -8.06
CA HIS A 351 13.91 28.56 -8.40
C HIS A 351 12.69 28.33 -7.51
N THR A 352 11.74 27.54 -8.00
CA THR A 352 10.56 27.17 -7.23
C THR A 352 10.14 25.72 -7.46
N GLY A 353 9.37 25.17 -6.53
CA GLY A 353 8.72 23.86 -6.67
C GLY A 353 7.72 23.62 -5.54
N ILE A 354 7.13 22.42 -5.52
CA ILE A 354 6.14 22.01 -4.52
C ILE A 354 6.81 21.16 -3.45
N TYR A 355 6.85 21.63 -2.21
CA TYR A 355 7.33 20.83 -1.08
C TYR A 355 6.38 19.65 -0.84
N VAL A 356 6.94 18.46 -0.69
CA VAL A 356 6.16 17.22 -0.55
C VAL A 356 6.41 16.50 0.79
N GLY A 357 7.03 17.19 1.74
CA GLY A 357 7.44 16.60 3.02
C GLY A 357 8.86 16.04 2.99
N LYS A 358 9.36 15.62 4.16
CA LYS A 358 10.66 14.90 4.33
C LYS A 358 11.84 15.56 3.61
N ASN A 359 11.89 16.90 3.65
CA ASN A 359 12.94 17.69 2.99
C ASN A 359 13.06 17.40 1.48
N LYS A 360 11.97 17.04 0.82
CA LYS A 360 11.88 16.81 -0.62
C LYS A 360 10.87 17.76 -1.27
N TYR A 361 11.05 18.04 -2.55
CA TYR A 361 10.15 18.86 -3.34
C TYR A 361 10.15 18.44 -4.81
N ILE A 362 8.98 18.58 -5.46
CA ILE A 362 8.80 18.33 -6.89
C ILE A 362 9.00 19.63 -7.65
N HIS A 363 9.91 19.61 -8.63
CA HIS A 363 10.25 20.80 -9.40
C HIS A 363 10.72 20.45 -10.82
N ILE A 364 10.89 21.46 -11.65
CA ILE A 364 11.59 21.33 -12.94
C ILE A 364 12.96 21.96 -12.77
N PRO A 365 14.07 21.21 -12.89
CA PRO A 365 15.43 21.74 -12.66
C PRO A 365 15.84 22.87 -13.61
N GLY A 366 15.20 22.96 -14.78
CA GLY A 366 15.37 24.04 -15.75
C GLY A 366 14.34 23.91 -16.86
N THR A 367 14.01 25.01 -17.55
CA THR A 367 12.97 25.03 -18.59
C THR A 367 13.11 23.86 -19.56
N GLY A 368 12.05 23.06 -19.67
CA GLY A 368 12.04 21.91 -20.57
C GLY A 368 12.82 20.68 -20.13
N ARG A 369 13.29 20.64 -18.88
CA ARG A 369 13.84 19.43 -18.27
C ARG A 369 12.71 18.59 -17.68
N LYS A 370 12.98 17.30 -17.52
CA LYS A 370 12.10 16.35 -16.83
C LYS A 370 11.76 16.86 -15.43
N ILE A 371 10.50 16.71 -15.03
CA ILE A 371 10.06 16.99 -13.66
C ILE A 371 10.80 16.02 -12.74
N SER A 372 11.36 16.55 -11.65
CA SER A 372 12.26 15.83 -10.76
C SER A 372 11.77 15.94 -9.31
N LEU A 373 12.05 14.90 -8.53
CA LEU A 373 11.93 14.92 -7.09
C LEU A 373 13.32 15.15 -6.51
N SER A 374 13.51 16.29 -5.84
CA SER A 374 14.82 16.69 -5.32
C SER A 374 14.77 16.90 -3.81
N ARG A 375 15.91 16.79 -3.14
CA ARG A 375 16.06 17.29 -1.77
C ARG A 375 15.99 18.81 -1.78
N ILE A 376 15.34 19.41 -0.80
CA ILE A 376 15.36 20.87 -0.64
C ILE A 376 16.81 21.34 -0.44
N PRO A 377 17.18 22.53 -0.97
CA PRO A 377 18.51 23.09 -0.74
C PRO A 377 18.81 23.30 0.75
N ALA A 378 20.08 23.59 1.04
CA ALA A 378 20.48 24.07 2.37
C ALA A 378 19.63 25.28 2.79
N GLU A 379 19.36 25.40 4.09
CA GLU A 379 18.45 26.41 4.64
C GLU A 379 18.82 27.84 4.23
N ASN A 380 20.12 28.15 4.17
CA ASN A 380 20.63 29.45 3.74
C ASN A 380 20.35 29.79 2.26
N ALA A 381 20.03 28.80 1.42
CA ALA A 381 19.61 29.01 0.04
C ALA A 381 18.08 29.18 -0.10
N ILE A 382 17.31 28.89 0.96
CA ILE A 382 15.85 28.98 0.94
C ILE A 382 15.42 30.42 1.21
N ILE A 383 14.67 30.98 0.25
CA ILE A 383 14.10 32.32 0.37
C ILE A 383 12.81 32.28 1.20
N GLY A 384 12.03 31.19 1.08
CA GLY A 384 10.90 30.90 1.95
C GLY A 384 9.98 29.81 1.42
N PHE A 385 9.04 29.42 2.27
CA PHE A 385 7.88 28.60 1.91
C PHE A 385 6.65 29.50 1.78
N TYR A 386 5.77 29.19 0.83
CA TYR A 386 4.58 29.99 0.55
C TYR A 386 3.36 29.08 0.45
N ARG A 387 2.36 29.35 1.29
CA ARG A 387 1.12 28.57 1.37
C ARG A 387 -0.06 29.39 0.89
N SER A 388 -1.00 28.77 0.19
CA SER A 388 -2.24 29.46 -0.17
C SER A 388 -3.07 29.78 1.07
N GLU A 389 -3.57 31.00 1.17
CA GLU A 389 -4.52 31.43 2.20
C GLU A 389 -5.85 30.67 2.11
N LYS A 390 -6.18 30.11 0.94
CA LYS A 390 -7.32 29.18 0.76
C LYS A 390 -7.05 27.80 1.36
N CYS A 391 -5.79 27.52 1.67
CA CYS A 391 -5.30 26.26 2.21
C CYS A 391 -4.54 26.58 3.48
N PRO A 392 -5.20 27.25 4.46
CA PRO A 392 -4.52 27.59 5.68
C PRO A 392 -3.94 26.30 6.25
N ALA A 393 -2.78 26.40 6.91
CA ALA A 393 -2.43 25.32 7.84
C ALA A 393 -3.69 25.06 8.65
N SER A 394 -4.07 23.80 8.84
CA SER A 394 -4.81 23.48 10.05
C SER A 394 -3.97 24.14 11.13
N LYS A 395 -4.47 25.23 11.76
CA LYS A 395 -3.80 25.77 12.94
C LYS A 395 -3.49 24.52 13.75
N PRO A 396 -2.26 24.30 14.24
CA PRO A 396 -2.07 23.29 15.25
C PRO A 396 -3.17 23.61 16.24
N GLN A 397 -4.21 22.77 16.30
CA GLN A 397 -5.26 23.00 17.29
C GLN A 397 -4.45 23.08 18.57
N PRO A 398 -4.56 24.17 19.36
CA PRO A 398 -3.72 24.41 20.52
C PRO A 398 -3.67 23.09 21.25
N THR A 399 -2.53 22.40 21.18
CA THR A 399 -2.43 20.92 21.27
C THR A 399 -3.45 20.48 22.28
N SER A 400 -4.61 20.05 21.77
CA SER A 400 -5.82 19.87 22.57
C SER A 400 -5.47 18.69 23.44
N SER A 401 -4.94 19.00 24.64
CA SER A 401 -4.26 18.13 25.59
C SER A 401 -4.26 16.71 25.05
N THR A 402 -3.28 16.34 24.21
CA THR A 402 -3.31 15.13 23.37
C THR A 402 -3.86 14.00 24.21
N THR A 403 -5.17 13.75 24.10
CA THR A 403 -5.82 12.77 24.95
C THR A 403 -5.20 11.49 24.48
N ASN A 404 -4.32 10.95 25.30
CA ASN A 404 -3.52 9.82 24.88
C ASN A 404 -4.48 8.64 24.81
N PHE A 405 -5.05 8.38 23.63
CA PHE A 405 -5.87 7.21 23.38
C PHE A 405 -5.00 5.94 23.34
N SER A 406 -3.67 6.08 23.45
CA SER A 406 -2.72 4.97 23.52
C SER A 406 -3.12 3.99 24.61
N GLY A 407 -3.28 2.73 24.20
CA GLY A 407 -3.70 1.63 25.06
C GLY A 407 -5.19 1.37 25.10
N ARG A 408 -6.04 2.24 24.53
CA ARG A 408 -7.48 1.98 24.41
C ARG A 408 -7.76 1.11 23.19
N THR A 409 -8.55 0.07 23.40
CA THR A 409 -8.87 -0.89 22.35
C THR A 409 -10.27 -0.65 21.80
N VAL A 410 -10.40 -0.65 20.47
CA VAL A 410 -11.67 -0.72 19.74
C VAL A 410 -11.67 -2.01 18.92
N VAL A 411 -12.79 -2.72 18.90
CA VAL A 411 -12.96 -3.87 17.99
C VAL A 411 -13.92 -3.47 16.89
N ILE A 412 -13.53 -3.74 15.65
CA ILE A 412 -14.39 -3.56 14.47
C ILE A 412 -14.81 -4.94 14.00
N ASP A 413 -16.08 -5.08 13.71
CA ASP A 413 -16.71 -6.30 13.26
C ASP A 413 -17.32 -6.05 11.86
N PRO A 414 -16.62 -6.40 10.77
CA PRO A 414 -17.12 -6.20 9.42
C PRO A 414 -18.26 -7.19 9.13
N GLY A 415 -19.51 -6.75 9.03
CA GLY A 415 -20.67 -7.63 8.87
C GLY A 415 -20.50 -8.64 7.73
N HIS A 416 -20.93 -9.89 7.97
CA HIS A 416 -20.83 -11.01 7.03
C HIS A 416 -19.36 -11.41 6.72
N GLY A 417 -19.05 -11.85 5.49
CA GLY A 417 -17.68 -12.10 5.01
C GLY A 417 -17.01 -13.41 5.45
N THR A 418 -17.64 -14.22 6.30
CA THR A 418 -17.10 -15.53 6.73
C THR A 418 -17.64 -16.67 5.86
N ALA A 419 -17.18 -17.90 6.04
CA ALA A 419 -17.73 -19.05 5.32
C ALA A 419 -19.20 -19.33 5.70
N SER A 420 -19.58 -19.00 6.94
CA SER A 420 -20.87 -19.39 7.53
C SER A 420 -21.84 -18.22 7.66
N ASN A 421 -21.40 -17.01 7.31
CA ASN A 421 -22.19 -15.80 7.31
C ASN A 421 -21.85 -14.95 6.07
N LYS A 422 -22.46 -15.30 4.93
CA LYS A 422 -22.23 -14.65 3.63
C LYS A 422 -23.46 -13.83 3.22
N ARG A 423 -23.23 -12.64 2.70
CA ARG A 423 -24.24 -11.86 1.99
C ARG A 423 -23.64 -11.16 0.79
N ALA A 424 -24.13 -11.53 -0.39
CA ALA A 424 -23.71 -10.91 -1.64
C ALA A 424 -23.99 -9.41 -1.62
N ASN A 425 -23.06 -8.63 -2.15
CA ASN A 425 -23.12 -7.16 -2.26
C ASN A 425 -23.05 -6.38 -0.93
N GLU A 426 -22.93 -7.07 0.21
CA GLU A 426 -22.80 -6.43 1.53
C GLU A 426 -21.42 -6.69 2.15
N ASP A 427 -20.91 -7.91 2.06
CA ASP A 427 -19.66 -8.33 2.71
C ASP A 427 -18.42 -7.56 2.26
N ILE A 428 -18.26 -7.32 0.95
CA ILE A 428 -17.12 -6.56 0.41
C ILE A 428 -17.15 -5.08 0.86
N PRO A 429 -18.24 -4.30 0.70
CA PRO A 429 -18.31 -2.94 1.22
C PRO A 429 -18.08 -2.84 2.73
N ASN A 430 -18.67 -3.75 3.52
CA ASN A 430 -18.48 -3.78 4.97
C ASN A 430 -17.01 -3.95 5.35
N TRP A 431 -16.31 -4.87 4.67
CA TRP A 431 -14.89 -5.11 4.85
C TRP A 431 -14.05 -3.88 4.49
N GLN A 432 -14.28 -3.29 3.32
CA GLN A 432 -13.50 -2.14 2.84
C GLN A 432 -13.64 -0.92 3.74
N VAL A 433 -14.86 -0.61 4.19
CA VAL A 433 -15.09 0.49 5.15
C VAL A 433 -14.43 0.18 6.49
N SER A 434 -14.50 -1.07 6.95
CA SER A 434 -13.89 -1.49 8.21
C SER A 434 -12.36 -1.32 8.21
N LEU A 435 -11.68 -1.62 7.11
CA LEU A 435 -10.23 -1.37 6.96
C LEU A 435 -9.91 0.12 7.04
N LYS A 436 -10.70 0.97 6.39
CA LYS A 436 -10.51 2.42 6.45
C LYS A 436 -10.80 2.99 7.84
N LEU A 437 -11.81 2.46 8.51
CA LEU A 437 -12.13 2.80 9.90
C LEU A 437 -11.01 2.37 10.85
N GLN A 438 -10.42 1.19 10.63
CA GLN A 438 -9.26 0.72 11.37
C GLN A 438 -8.11 1.72 11.27
N SER A 439 -7.71 2.10 10.06
CA SER A 439 -6.65 3.10 9.86
C SER A 439 -6.99 4.45 10.49
N ALA A 440 -8.23 4.92 10.35
CA ALA A 440 -8.67 6.20 10.91
C ALA A 440 -8.60 6.21 12.46
N LEU A 441 -8.95 5.10 13.11
CA LEU A 441 -8.86 4.96 14.56
C LEU A 441 -7.41 4.77 15.04
N GLN A 442 -6.60 3.99 14.33
CA GLN A 442 -5.18 3.82 14.64
C GLN A 442 -4.42 5.16 14.56
N ASN A 443 -4.73 6.00 13.57
CA ASN A 443 -4.18 7.35 13.45
C ASN A 443 -4.57 8.28 14.61
N LYS A 444 -5.67 7.97 15.30
CA LYS A 444 -6.07 8.65 16.54
C LYS A 444 -5.45 8.01 17.80
N GLY A 445 -4.63 6.99 17.65
CA GLY A 445 -3.91 6.33 18.75
C GLY A 445 -4.63 5.14 19.39
N PHE A 446 -5.77 4.69 18.84
CA PHE A 446 -6.46 3.49 19.33
C PHE A 446 -5.72 2.21 18.90
N LYS A 447 -5.75 1.18 19.76
CA LYS A 447 -5.49 -0.20 19.35
C LYS A 447 -6.76 -0.73 18.68
N VAL A 448 -6.64 -1.30 17.49
CA VAL A 448 -7.81 -1.74 16.72
C VAL A 448 -7.66 -3.18 16.26
N TYR A 449 -8.69 -3.99 16.49
CA TYR A 449 -8.75 -5.39 16.05
C TYR A 449 -9.99 -5.63 15.18
N LEU A 450 -9.87 -6.55 14.23
CA LEU A 450 -10.98 -7.06 13.43
C LEU A 450 -11.43 -8.42 13.97
N THR A 451 -12.71 -8.77 13.82
CA THR A 451 -13.25 -10.07 14.31
C THR A 451 -12.98 -11.24 13.37
N HIS A 452 -12.64 -10.99 12.10
CA HIS A 452 -12.27 -12.01 11.10
C HIS A 452 -11.30 -11.47 10.04
N ALA A 453 -10.73 -12.37 9.22
CA ALA A 453 -9.70 -12.07 8.22
C ALA A 453 -10.22 -11.50 6.87
N GLY A 454 -11.53 -11.53 6.64
CA GLY A 454 -12.17 -10.86 5.51
C GLY A 454 -12.83 -11.81 4.51
N PRO A 455 -13.51 -11.26 3.48
CA PRO A 455 -14.31 -12.02 2.53
C PRO A 455 -13.50 -12.79 1.49
N ILE A 456 -12.17 -12.63 1.44
CA ILE A 456 -11.30 -13.36 0.51
C ILE A 456 -11.01 -14.76 1.05
N LYS A 457 -10.47 -14.86 2.28
CA LYS A 457 -10.15 -16.14 2.92
C LYS A 457 -11.32 -16.84 3.61
N ARG A 458 -12.51 -16.20 3.58
CA ARG A 458 -13.78 -16.60 4.22
C ARG A 458 -13.59 -17.60 5.37
N GLU A 459 -13.10 -17.11 6.49
CA GLU A 459 -12.83 -17.96 7.66
C GLU A 459 -14.12 -18.68 8.12
N LYS A 460 -14.03 -19.96 8.49
CA LYS A 460 -15.17 -20.69 9.06
C LYS A 460 -15.18 -20.52 10.59
N LEU A 461 -16.05 -19.65 11.12
CA LEU A 461 -16.13 -19.35 12.55
C LEU A 461 -17.25 -20.06 13.31
N GLY A 462 -18.13 -20.75 12.59
CA GLY A 462 -19.24 -21.53 13.12
C GLY A 462 -19.83 -22.42 12.03
N ASN A 463 -20.85 -23.22 12.34
CA ASN A 463 -21.55 -24.01 11.33
C ASN A 463 -22.72 -23.25 10.69
N ASN A 464 -23.16 -22.16 11.30
CA ASN A 464 -24.24 -21.29 10.85
C ASN A 464 -23.98 -19.84 11.30
N GLU A 465 -24.83 -18.91 10.85
CA GLU A 465 -24.71 -17.48 11.17
C GLU A 465 -24.78 -17.18 12.68
N VAL A 466 -25.55 -17.94 13.45
CA VAL A 466 -25.68 -17.74 14.90
C VAL A 466 -24.37 -18.09 15.59
N GLU A 467 -23.83 -19.28 15.34
CA GLU A 467 -22.54 -19.73 15.87
C GLU A 467 -21.38 -18.82 15.43
N ASP A 468 -21.40 -18.36 14.18
CA ASP A 468 -20.43 -17.40 13.64
C ASP A 468 -20.44 -16.08 14.42
N ASN A 469 -21.63 -15.49 14.62
CA ASN A 469 -21.79 -14.27 15.41
C ASN A 469 -21.38 -14.45 16.88
N ILE A 470 -21.66 -15.61 17.48
CA ILE A 470 -21.19 -15.94 18.84
C ILE A 470 -19.66 -16.00 18.89
N THR A 471 -19.02 -16.64 17.92
CA THR A 471 -17.55 -16.71 17.85
C THR A 471 -16.93 -15.32 17.68
N ARG A 472 -17.52 -14.48 16.84
CA ARG A 472 -17.09 -13.07 16.65
C ARG A 472 -17.24 -12.26 17.93
N ALA A 473 -18.33 -12.43 18.67
CA ALA A 473 -18.51 -11.81 19.99
C ALA A 473 -17.44 -12.24 20.99
N LYS A 474 -17.14 -13.55 21.07
CA LYS A 474 -16.06 -14.07 21.94
C LYS A 474 -14.69 -13.48 21.58
N ARG A 475 -14.40 -13.34 20.29
CA ARG A 475 -13.15 -12.70 19.82
C ARG A 475 -13.08 -11.24 20.23
N ALA A 476 -14.18 -10.51 20.15
CA ALA A 476 -14.24 -9.12 20.59
C ALA A 476 -14.02 -9.01 22.11
N ASN A 477 -14.73 -9.80 22.93
CA ASN A 477 -14.56 -9.81 24.39
C ASN A 477 -13.11 -10.12 24.80
N ALA A 478 -12.45 -11.03 24.10
CA ALA A 478 -11.05 -11.40 24.36
C ALA A 478 -10.04 -10.24 24.20
N LYS A 479 -10.44 -9.12 23.58
CA LYS A 479 -9.62 -7.91 23.45
C LYS A 479 -9.87 -6.86 24.53
N ASN A 480 -10.86 -7.09 25.39
CA ASN A 480 -11.32 -6.14 26.41
C ASN A 480 -11.46 -4.71 25.87
N PRO A 481 -12.23 -4.49 24.79
CA PRO A 481 -12.33 -3.20 24.14
C PRO A 481 -13.22 -2.23 24.92
N LEU A 482 -12.99 -0.95 24.69
CA LEU A 482 -13.88 0.12 25.11
C LEU A 482 -15.24 0.04 24.40
N LEU A 483 -15.20 -0.33 23.12
CA LEU A 483 -16.36 -0.34 22.23
C LEU A 483 -16.10 -1.36 21.12
N THR A 484 -17.14 -2.15 20.81
CA THR A 484 -17.22 -2.92 19.57
C THR A 484 -18.16 -2.23 18.58
N ILE A 485 -17.76 -2.17 17.32
CA ILE A 485 -18.60 -1.63 16.23
C ILE A 485 -18.83 -2.72 15.19
N SER A 486 -20.08 -3.10 14.95
CA SER A 486 -20.49 -3.94 13.83
C SER A 486 -20.81 -3.05 12.62
N ILE A 487 -20.17 -3.29 11.47
CA ILE A 487 -20.34 -2.49 10.24
C ILE A 487 -21.17 -3.28 9.24
N HIS A 488 -22.34 -2.77 8.86
CA HIS A 488 -23.30 -3.41 7.96
C HIS A 488 -23.80 -2.46 6.86
N GLY A 489 -24.51 -3.01 5.88
CA GLY A 489 -25.32 -2.24 4.95
C GLY A 489 -26.72 -2.84 4.87
N ASP A 490 -27.73 -1.99 4.82
CA ASP A 490 -29.12 -2.43 4.95
C ASP A 490 -29.71 -2.76 3.57
N GLN A 491 -30.56 -3.78 3.46
CA GLN A 491 -31.14 -4.24 2.18
C GLN A 491 -32.64 -4.53 2.29
N PRO A 492 -33.40 -4.43 1.18
CA PRO A 492 -33.27 -3.53 0.02
C PRO A 492 -34.06 -2.22 0.20
N ASN A 493 -34.79 -2.07 1.31
CA ASN A 493 -35.55 -0.87 1.69
C ASN A 493 -34.88 -0.15 2.87
N GLY A 494 -33.58 -0.34 2.97
CA GLY A 494 -32.80 -0.07 4.15
C GLY A 494 -32.53 1.41 4.37
N VAL A 495 -32.03 1.73 5.55
CA VAL A 495 -31.75 3.10 5.95
C VAL A 495 -30.50 3.18 6.81
N ALA A 496 -29.81 4.32 6.75
CA ALA A 496 -28.66 4.55 7.60
C ALA A 496 -29.11 4.65 9.07
N LEU A 497 -28.75 3.64 9.86
CA LEU A 497 -29.16 3.48 11.25
C LEU A 497 -27.99 3.02 12.11
N ILE A 498 -28.03 3.39 13.39
CA ILE A 498 -27.12 2.84 14.38
C ILE A 498 -27.95 2.17 15.47
N TYR A 499 -27.87 0.85 15.54
CA TYR A 499 -28.51 0.05 16.57
C TYR A 499 -27.64 -0.07 17.81
N TYR A 500 -28.29 -0.14 18.96
CA TYR A 500 -27.69 -0.45 20.25
C TYR A 500 -28.62 -1.37 21.07
N PRO A 501 -28.08 -2.24 21.95
CA PRO A 501 -28.87 -3.14 22.77
C PRO A 501 -29.82 -2.37 23.70
N TYR A 502 -31.01 -2.94 23.92
CA TYR A 502 -32.04 -2.38 24.80
C TYR A 502 -32.07 -3.10 26.14
N ASP A 503 -31.50 -2.48 27.15
CA ASP A 503 -31.72 -2.89 28.54
C ASP A 503 -31.60 -1.67 29.44
N PRO A 504 -32.71 -1.09 29.93
CA PRO A 504 -32.68 0.15 30.69
C PRO A 504 -31.94 0.04 32.04
N ILE A 505 -31.64 -1.18 32.50
CA ILE A 505 -30.98 -1.43 33.79
C ILE A 505 -29.49 -1.76 33.60
N ASN A 506 -29.05 -2.07 32.38
CA ASN A 506 -27.68 -2.49 32.09
C ASN A 506 -26.78 -1.33 31.63
N ASN A 507 -25.64 -1.16 32.30
CA ASN A 507 -24.63 -0.16 31.96
C ASN A 507 -24.09 -0.31 30.53
N ILE A 508 -24.05 -1.52 29.98
CA ILE A 508 -23.66 -1.79 28.59
C ILE A 508 -24.63 -1.10 27.62
N ALA A 509 -25.93 -1.28 27.81
CA ALA A 509 -26.96 -0.68 26.94
C ALA A 509 -26.95 0.85 27.03
N LYS A 510 -26.80 1.42 28.24
CA LYS A 510 -26.66 2.87 28.41
C LYS A 510 -25.43 3.43 27.69
N SER A 511 -24.28 2.77 27.83
CA SER A 511 -23.02 3.18 27.18
C SER A 511 -23.09 3.01 25.67
N SER A 512 -23.69 1.92 25.19
CA SER A 512 -23.94 1.65 23.77
C SER A 512 -24.86 2.70 23.15
N LYS A 513 -25.91 3.12 23.87
CA LYS A 513 -26.79 4.21 23.44
C LYS A 513 -26.01 5.53 23.29
N MET A 514 -25.21 5.90 24.28
CA MET A 514 -24.39 7.12 24.21
C MET A 514 -23.40 7.07 23.04
N ALA A 515 -22.77 5.91 22.82
CA ALA A 515 -21.89 5.69 21.66
C ALA A 515 -22.66 5.86 20.35
N ALA A 516 -23.83 5.20 20.21
CA ALA A 516 -24.66 5.27 19.01
C ALA A 516 -25.11 6.70 18.70
N GLU A 517 -25.61 7.45 19.69
CA GLU A 517 -26.04 8.84 19.53
C GLU A 517 -24.88 9.76 19.15
N THR A 518 -23.72 9.57 19.78
CA THR A 518 -22.52 10.37 19.49
C THR A 518 -21.99 10.09 18.09
N VAL A 519 -21.88 8.82 17.69
CA VAL A 519 -21.48 8.42 16.34
C VAL A 519 -22.48 8.93 15.31
N TRP A 520 -23.79 8.78 15.56
CA TRP A 520 -24.83 9.25 14.66
C TRP A 520 -24.72 10.76 14.38
N SER A 521 -24.42 11.55 15.41
CA SER A 521 -24.30 13.01 15.30
C SER A 521 -23.22 13.46 14.32
N ASN A 522 -22.13 12.70 14.21
CA ASN A 522 -21.03 12.90 13.26
C ASN A 522 -21.31 12.30 11.88
N TYR A 523 -22.16 11.26 11.83
CA TYR A 523 -22.43 10.46 10.65
C TYR A 523 -23.56 11.00 9.76
N LYS A 524 -24.60 11.58 10.36
CA LYS A 524 -25.91 11.90 9.74
C LYS A 524 -25.91 12.81 8.50
N ASN A 525 -24.80 13.48 8.20
CA ASN A 525 -24.68 14.47 7.12
C ASN A 525 -23.99 13.91 5.86
N ILE A 526 -23.58 12.64 5.84
CA ILE A 526 -22.92 12.03 4.69
C ILE A 526 -23.98 11.65 3.63
N PRO A 527 -23.96 12.17 2.40
CA PRO A 527 -24.87 11.69 1.35
C PRO A 527 -24.63 10.20 1.06
N PRO A 528 -25.63 9.40 0.65
CA PRO A 528 -27.04 9.73 0.49
C PRO A 528 -27.85 9.68 1.81
N ILE A 529 -27.20 9.48 2.96
CA ILE A 529 -27.84 9.31 4.27
C ILE A 529 -28.69 10.52 4.65
N SER A 530 -28.25 11.72 4.28
CA SER A 530 -28.97 12.97 4.52
C SER A 530 -30.42 12.95 4.01
N GLU A 531 -30.71 12.16 2.98
CA GLU A 531 -32.01 12.12 2.29
C GLU A 531 -32.97 11.04 2.84
N SER A 532 -32.49 10.14 3.71
CA SER A 532 -33.33 9.09 4.29
C SER A 532 -34.31 9.62 5.35
N LYS A 533 -35.57 9.16 5.27
CA LYS A 533 -36.65 9.51 6.23
C LYS A 533 -36.59 8.70 7.53
N LYS A 534 -35.98 7.52 7.55
CA LYS A 534 -35.89 6.66 8.76
C LYS A 534 -34.42 6.56 9.22
N LYS A 535 -33.89 7.62 9.80
CA LYS A 535 -32.47 7.71 10.18
C LYS A 535 -32.29 8.00 11.66
N GLY A 536 -31.21 7.55 12.28
CA GLY A 536 -31.00 7.77 13.72
C GLY A 536 -30.23 6.68 14.45
N ALA A 537 -29.91 6.98 15.71
CA ALA A 537 -29.59 5.98 16.70
C ALA A 537 -30.89 5.36 17.22
N LYS A 538 -31.05 4.05 17.11
CA LYS A 538 -32.24 3.32 17.51
C LYS A 538 -31.90 2.18 18.44
N SER A 539 -32.76 1.98 19.41
CA SER A 539 -32.71 0.80 20.25
C SER A 539 -33.10 -0.43 19.43
N GLU A 540 -32.44 -1.56 19.69
CA GLU A 540 -32.76 -2.84 19.05
C GLU A 540 -34.21 -3.32 19.33
N ASP A 541 -34.85 -2.82 20.38
CA ASP A 541 -36.26 -3.14 20.68
C ASP A 541 -37.27 -2.60 19.65
N SER A 542 -36.80 -1.71 18.76
CA SER A 542 -37.55 -1.09 17.66
C SER A 542 -37.53 -1.89 16.35
N PHE A 543 -36.94 -3.09 16.36
CA PHE A 543 -37.07 -4.04 15.26
C PHE A 543 -38.51 -4.58 15.16
N ASP A 544 -39.22 -4.20 14.09
CA ASP A 544 -40.54 -4.73 13.73
C ASP A 544 -40.41 -6.02 12.89
N ASN A 545 -39.74 -7.05 13.44
CA ASN A 545 -39.67 -8.37 12.80
C ASN A 545 -40.21 -9.47 13.76
N PRO A 546 -41.16 -10.33 13.35
CA PRO A 546 -41.71 -11.38 14.21
C PRO A 546 -40.66 -12.35 14.79
N THR A 547 -39.59 -12.71 14.07
CA THR A 547 -38.50 -13.55 14.62
C THR A 547 -37.69 -12.82 15.69
N THR A 548 -37.56 -11.49 15.56
CA THR A 548 -36.91 -10.67 16.58
C THR A 548 -37.74 -10.51 17.86
N GLN A 549 -39.06 -10.66 17.78
CA GLN A 549 -39.92 -10.64 18.95
C GLN A 549 -39.84 -11.93 19.79
N GLU A 550 -39.52 -13.07 19.20
CA GLU A 550 -39.27 -14.32 19.94
C GLU A 550 -37.97 -14.23 20.74
N ASN A 551 -36.86 -13.80 20.12
CA ASN A 551 -35.60 -13.54 20.83
C ASN A 551 -35.75 -12.50 21.95
N LYS A 552 -36.59 -11.47 21.73
CA LYS A 552 -36.92 -10.45 22.74
C LYS A 552 -37.64 -11.06 23.94
N LYS A 553 -38.52 -12.04 23.74
CA LYS A 553 -39.20 -12.78 24.82
C LYS A 553 -38.25 -13.70 25.59
N GLU A 554 -37.27 -14.29 24.91
CA GLU A 554 -36.35 -15.26 25.52
C GLU A 554 -35.19 -14.60 26.28
N HIS A 555 -34.64 -13.49 25.78
CA HIS A 555 -33.41 -12.92 26.31
C HIS A 555 -33.54 -11.51 26.92
N GLY A 556 -34.64 -10.80 26.67
CA GLY A 556 -35.00 -9.54 27.35
C GLY A 556 -34.06 -8.33 27.21
N ARG A 557 -32.91 -8.44 26.51
CA ARG A 557 -31.82 -7.45 26.53
C ARG A 557 -31.31 -6.96 25.16
N ALA A 558 -31.45 -7.76 24.11
CA ALA A 558 -31.01 -7.42 22.76
C ALA A 558 -31.71 -8.35 21.76
N VAL A 559 -31.73 -7.95 20.50
CA VAL A 559 -32.35 -8.68 19.40
C VAL A 559 -31.29 -9.27 18.48
N LEU A 560 -30.17 -8.57 18.32
CA LEU A 560 -29.06 -9.03 17.49
C LEU A 560 -28.20 -10.02 18.27
N THR A 561 -27.95 -11.19 17.68
CA THR A 561 -27.18 -12.28 18.31
C THR A 561 -25.87 -11.77 18.90
N LYS A 562 -25.09 -10.97 18.16
CA LYS A 562 -23.80 -10.46 18.65
C LYS A 562 -23.94 -9.61 19.92
N SER A 563 -24.92 -8.71 19.95
CA SER A 563 -25.20 -7.84 21.10
C SER A 563 -25.56 -8.63 22.36
N LEU A 564 -26.12 -9.84 22.24
CA LEU A 564 -26.42 -10.72 23.38
C LEU A 564 -25.18 -11.31 24.06
N TYR A 565 -24.08 -11.50 23.31
CA TYR A 565 -22.88 -12.20 23.79
C TYR A 565 -21.67 -11.28 24.04
N ILE A 566 -21.83 -9.98 23.82
CA ILE A 566 -20.80 -8.97 24.09
C ILE A 566 -20.93 -8.46 25.54
N ASP A 567 -19.81 -8.35 26.24
CA ASP A 567 -19.75 -7.93 27.66
C ASP A 567 -19.34 -6.47 27.90
N HIS A 568 -19.30 -5.67 26.83
CA HIS A 568 -18.87 -4.27 26.82
C HIS A 568 -19.74 -3.45 25.83
N PRO A 569 -19.60 -2.12 25.73
CA PRO A 569 -20.42 -1.33 24.80
C PRO A 569 -20.31 -1.82 23.36
N ILE A 570 -21.44 -1.92 22.66
CA ILE A 570 -21.53 -2.33 21.25
C ILE A 570 -22.55 -1.50 20.48
N ILE A 571 -22.20 -1.13 19.25
CA ILE A 571 -23.13 -0.55 18.29
C ILE A 571 -23.08 -1.32 16.97
N THR A 572 -24.21 -1.39 16.27
CA THR A 572 -24.31 -1.93 14.91
C THR A 572 -24.71 -0.81 13.96
N ILE A 573 -23.87 -0.53 12.97
CA ILE A 573 -24.06 0.56 12.01
C ILE A 573 -24.53 -0.05 10.70
N GLU A 574 -25.79 0.18 10.36
CA GLU A 574 -26.27 0.05 8.99
C GLU A 574 -25.87 1.32 8.24
N MET A 575 -24.82 1.24 7.41
CA MET A 575 -24.20 2.44 6.85
C MET A 575 -25.10 3.14 5.83
N ILE A 576 -25.67 2.35 4.93
CA ILE A 576 -26.37 2.84 3.74
C ILE A 576 -27.39 1.80 3.29
N ASN A 577 -28.41 2.23 2.54
CA ASN A 577 -29.22 1.29 1.77
C ASN A 577 -28.36 0.70 0.65
N LEU A 578 -28.26 -0.63 0.56
CA LEU A 578 -27.55 -1.32 -0.50
C LEU A 578 -28.46 -1.59 -1.70
N ASP A 579 -29.25 -0.59 -2.09
CA ASP A 579 -29.83 -0.54 -3.43
C ASP A 579 -28.74 -0.23 -4.46
N THR A 580 -29.10 -0.22 -5.75
CA THR A 580 -28.15 0.07 -6.84
C THR A 580 -27.42 1.40 -6.65
N GLN A 581 -28.10 2.44 -6.16
CA GLN A 581 -27.49 3.75 -5.96
C GLN A 581 -26.52 3.72 -4.78
N GLY A 582 -26.90 3.10 -3.66
CA GLY A 582 -26.05 3.00 -2.49
C GLY A 582 -24.84 2.11 -2.71
N ILE A 583 -24.98 0.97 -3.40
CA ILE A 583 -23.85 0.12 -3.82
C ILE A 583 -22.89 0.90 -4.70
N ASN A 584 -23.38 1.59 -5.74
CA ASN A 584 -22.55 2.41 -6.63
C ASN A 584 -21.87 3.57 -5.89
N TRP A 585 -22.52 4.12 -4.88
CA TRP A 585 -21.97 5.21 -4.09
C TRP A 585 -20.88 4.72 -3.13
N ILE A 586 -21.13 3.62 -2.40
CA ILE A 586 -20.19 3.06 -1.42
C ILE A 586 -19.04 2.31 -2.08
N SER A 587 -19.14 1.89 -3.34
CA SER A 587 -18.01 1.31 -4.09
C SER A 587 -16.89 2.33 -4.37
N GLN A 588 -17.19 3.63 -4.28
CA GLN A 588 -16.20 4.68 -4.45
C GLN A 588 -15.34 4.81 -3.19
N GLU A 589 -14.03 4.63 -3.34
CA GLU A 589 -13.08 4.64 -2.22
C GLU A 589 -13.18 5.91 -1.34
N GLN A 590 -13.30 7.07 -1.97
CA GLN A 590 -13.46 8.36 -1.30
C GLN A 590 -14.71 8.43 -0.41
N ASN A 591 -15.77 7.71 -0.74
CA ASN A 591 -17.02 7.68 0.02
C ASN A 591 -16.92 6.73 1.21
N GLN A 592 -16.25 5.59 1.04
CA GLN A 592 -15.86 4.70 2.14
C GLN A 592 -15.02 5.44 3.18
N GLN A 593 -14.04 6.24 2.72
CA GLN A 593 -13.20 7.05 3.60
C GLN A 593 -14.01 8.09 4.40
N LYS A 594 -15.00 8.74 3.77
CA LYS A 594 -15.90 9.69 4.46
C LYS A 594 -16.69 9.00 5.57
N ILE A 595 -17.27 7.82 5.31
CA ILE A 595 -17.97 7.02 6.31
C ILE A 595 -17.03 6.68 7.48
N ALA A 596 -15.87 6.09 7.17
CA ALA A 596 -14.88 5.68 8.16
C ALA A 596 -14.45 6.86 9.05
N GLN A 597 -14.16 8.02 8.46
CA GLN A 597 -13.74 9.19 9.21
C GLN A 597 -14.83 9.74 10.13
N ALA A 598 -16.08 9.77 9.67
CA ALA A 598 -17.21 10.24 10.48
C ALA A 598 -17.45 9.30 11.68
N ILE A 599 -17.36 7.98 11.47
CA ILE A 599 -17.48 7.00 12.56
C ILE A 599 -16.31 7.17 13.55
N ALA A 600 -15.07 7.27 13.07
CA ALA A 600 -13.89 7.46 13.92
C ALA A 600 -13.97 8.74 14.77
N ASN A 601 -14.45 9.85 14.20
CA ASN A 601 -14.66 11.10 14.94
C ASN A 601 -15.75 10.96 16.01
N GLY A 602 -16.82 10.23 15.70
CA GLY A 602 -17.87 9.92 16.68
C GLY A 602 -17.37 9.08 17.86
N ILE A 603 -16.50 8.11 17.61
CA ILE A 603 -15.89 7.26 18.65
C ILE A 603 -14.93 8.08 19.53
N GLU A 604 -14.12 8.93 18.91
CA GLU A 604 -13.24 9.87 19.62
C GLU A 604 -14.05 10.78 20.56
N GLN A 605 -15.11 11.39 20.06
CA GLN A 605 -15.98 12.25 20.85
C GLN A 605 -16.70 11.47 21.97
N TYR A 606 -17.17 10.25 21.69
CA TYR A 606 -17.76 9.39 22.70
C TYR A 606 -16.78 9.12 23.85
N TYR A 607 -15.52 8.81 23.54
CA TYR A 607 -14.50 8.60 24.56
C TYR A 607 -14.21 9.87 25.36
N GLN A 608 -14.00 11.00 24.69
CA GLN A 608 -13.72 12.28 25.35
C GLN A 608 -14.81 12.70 26.34
N ASN A 609 -16.06 12.34 26.06
CA ASN A 609 -17.21 12.63 26.92
C ASN A 609 -17.31 11.70 28.14
N ASN A 610 -16.75 10.49 28.10
CA ASN A 610 -16.95 9.44 29.10
C ASN A 610 -15.72 9.10 29.95
N VAL A 611 -14.59 9.78 29.73
CA VAL A 611 -13.32 9.56 30.48
C VAL A 611 -13.09 10.63 31.55
N LYS A 612 -14.14 11.41 31.87
CA LYS A 612 -14.12 12.39 32.94
C LYS A 612 -14.48 11.79 34.29
#